data_AF-A0A1A8HUT8-F1
#
_entry.id   AF-A0A1A8HUT8-F1
#
_cell.length_a   1.000
_cell.length_b   1.000
_cell.length_c   1.000
_cell.angle_alpha   90.00
_cell.angle_beta   90.00
_cell.angle_gamma   90.00
#
_symmetry.space_group_name_H-M   'P 1'
#
loop_
_entity.id
_entity.type
_entity.pdbx_description
1 polymer ?
#
loop_
_entity_poly.entity_id
_entity_poly.type
_entity_poly.pdbx_seq_one_letter_code
_entity_poly.pdbx_strand_id
1 'polypeptide(L)' 'HGHGDFMSLALVRGKLHYRFNCGTGPAQIVSESRIVLGQWHTVTVFRDGMNGWIRMDNDNPISARSQGQYTKITFR' A
#
# COMPACT_ATOMS: atom_id res chain seq x y z
N HIS A 1 -13.66 8.89 -4.32
CA HIS A 1 -12.76 8.15 -5.23
C HIS A 1 -11.70 9.14 -5.71
N GLY A 2 -10.42 8.91 -5.44
CA GLY A 2 -9.36 9.82 -5.89
C GLY A 2 -9.20 9.73 -7.39
N HIS A 3 -9.48 10.83 -8.10
CA HIS A 3 -9.12 10.98 -9.51
C HIS A 3 -7.64 11.38 -9.58
N GLY A 4 -6.82 10.58 -10.25
CA GLY A 4 -5.37 10.81 -10.39
C GLY A 4 -4.49 9.81 -9.65
N ASP A 5 -3.19 10.10 -9.63
CA ASP A 5 -2.19 9.26 -8.99
C ASP A 5 -2.17 9.51 -7.50
N PHE A 6 -2.15 8.44 -6.71
CA PHE A 6 -2.13 8.55 -5.25
C PHE A 6 -1.40 7.40 -4.60
N MET A 7 -0.99 7.63 -3.36
CA MET A 7 -0.68 6.59 -2.38
C MET A 7 -1.32 6.96 -1.04
N SER A 8 -1.81 5.96 -0.31
CA SER A 8 -2.38 6.15 1.02
C SER A 8 -2.09 4.95 1.90
N LEU A 9 -1.79 5.20 3.17
CA LEU A 9 -1.70 4.18 4.22
C LEU A 9 -2.75 4.52 5.28
N ALA A 10 -3.60 3.56 5.61
CA ALA A 10 -4.68 3.74 6.59
C ALA A 10 -4.76 2.57 7.55
N LEU A 11 -5.18 2.83 8.78
CA LEU A 11 -5.52 1.80 9.75
C LEU A 11 -7.03 1.53 9.68
N VAL A 12 -7.42 0.31 9.30
CA VAL A 12 -8.82 -0.09 9.18
C VAL A 12 -9.02 -1.37 9.96
N ARG A 13 -9.87 -1.34 11.00
CA ARG A 13 -10.16 -2.49 11.88
C ARG A 13 -8.89 -3.16 12.42
N GLY A 14 -7.87 -2.36 12.75
CA GLY A 14 -6.60 -2.83 13.28
C GLY A 14 -5.61 -3.35 12.24
N LYS A 15 -5.93 -3.35 10.94
CA LYS A 15 -5.00 -3.74 9.87
C LYS A 15 -4.53 -2.53 9.08
N LEU A 16 -3.30 -2.60 8.56
CA LEU A 16 -2.81 -1.60 7.62
C LEU A 16 -3.39 -1.87 6.25
N HIS A 17 -3.96 -0.84 5.65
CA HIS A 17 -4.43 -0.81 4.28
C HIS A 17 -3.55 0.17 3.51
N TYR A 18 -2.67 -0.38 2.67
CA TYR A 18 -1.92 0.40 1.70
C TYR A 18 -2.64 0.39 0.36
N ARG A 19 -2.87 1.56 -0.22
CA ARG A 19 -3.48 1.71 -1.53
C ARG A 19 -2.65 2.64 -2.38
N PHE A 20 -2.55 2.35 -3.67
CA PHE A 20 -1.88 3.22 -4.62
C PHE A 20 -2.53 3.12 -6.00
N ASN A 21 -2.46 4.20 -6.78
CA ASN A 21 -2.90 4.26 -8.17
C ASN A 21 -1.90 5.10 -8.98
N CYS A 22 -1.55 4.62 -10.18
CA CYS A 22 -0.63 5.28 -11.11
C CYS A 22 -1.32 5.49 -12.47
N GLY A 23 -2.55 6.02 -12.46
CA GLY A 23 -3.28 6.40 -13.66
C GLY A 23 -4.06 5.29 -14.35
N THR A 24 -3.99 4.04 -13.88
CA THR A 24 -4.63 2.90 -14.57
C THR A 24 -5.37 1.90 -13.68
N GLY A 25 -5.52 2.22 -12.40
CA GLY A 25 -6.39 1.46 -11.50
C GLY A 25 -5.76 1.26 -10.13
N PRO A 26 -6.56 1.30 -9.05
CA PRO A 26 -6.04 1.18 -7.70
C PRO A 26 -5.57 -0.24 -7.39
N ALA A 27 -4.41 -0.37 -6.76
CA ALA A 27 -4.00 -1.54 -6.01
C ALA A 27 -4.33 -1.36 -4.52
N GLN A 28 -4.58 -2.46 -3.82
CA GLN A 28 -4.70 -2.48 -2.37
C GLN A 28 -3.93 -3.67 -1.79
N ILE A 29 -3.15 -3.40 -0.76
CA ILE A 29 -2.45 -4.38 0.05
C ILE A 29 -2.92 -4.23 1.48
N VAL A 30 -3.26 -5.35 2.12
CA VAL A 30 -3.70 -5.37 3.52
C VAL A 30 -2.71 -6.19 4.32
N SER A 31 -2.30 -5.69 5.50
CA SER A 31 -1.42 -6.45 6.38
C SER A 31 -2.08 -7.75 6.83
N GLU A 32 -1.27 -8.79 6.96
CA GLU A 32 -1.69 -10.07 7.52
C GLU A 32 -1.99 -9.90 9.02
N SER A 33 -1.02 -9.33 9.73
CA SER A 33 -1.11 -8.99 11.14
C SER A 33 -1.97 -7.75 11.41
N ARG A 34 -2.52 -7.70 12.62
CA ARG A 34 -3.14 -6.50 13.18
C ARG A 34 -2.11 -5.77 14.03
N ILE A 35 -2.25 -4.45 14.14
CA ILE A 35 -1.49 -3.67 15.11
C ILE A 35 -1.84 -4.08 16.54
N VAL A 36 -0.92 -3.79 17.47
CA VAL A 36 -1.13 -3.87 18.91
C VAL A 36 -1.27 -2.44 19.45
N LEU A 37 -2.37 -2.18 20.15
CA LEU A 37 -2.62 -0.84 20.70
C LEU A 37 -1.63 -0.53 21.83
N GLY A 38 -1.20 0.73 21.88
CA GLY A 38 -0.22 1.20 22.87
C GLY A 38 1.23 0.83 22.56
N GLN A 39 1.50 0.21 21.41
CA GLN A 39 2.85 -0.12 20.95
C GLN A 39 3.20 0.65 19.67
N TRP A 40 4.47 1.02 19.55
CA TRP A 40 5.00 1.57 18.31
C TRP A 40 5.19 0.44 17.29
N HIS A 41 4.77 0.71 16.06
CA HIS A 41 4.95 -0.20 14.93
C HIS A 41 5.76 0.50 13.82
N THR A 42 6.61 -0.26 13.13
CA THR A 42 7.34 0.22 11.96
C THR A 42 6.69 -0.33 10.71
N VAL A 43 6.38 0.55 9.75
CA VAL A 43 5.79 0.14 8.47
C VAL A 43 6.73 0.50 7.33
N THR A 44 7.15 -0.51 6.58
CA THR A 44 7.89 -0.31 5.32
C THR A 44 6.94 -0.51 4.15
N VAL A 45 6.92 0.44 3.23
CA VAL A 45 6.14 0.38 2.00
C VAL A 45 7.09 0.53 0.84
N PHE A 46 6.96 -0.35 -0.15
CA PHE A 46 7.74 -0.31 -1.38
C PHE A 46 6.83 -0.36 -2.58
N ARG A 47 7.26 0.31 -3.64
CA ARG A 47 6.61 0.25 -4.95
C ARG A 47 7.66 0.37 -6.05
N ASP A 48 7.56 -0.53 -7.03
CA ASP A 48 8.30 -0.49 -8.28
C ASP A 48 7.35 -0.77 -9.46
N GLY A 49 7.13 0.24 -10.30
CA GLY A 49 6.14 0.20 -11.37
C GLY A 49 4.74 -0.16 -10.86
N MET A 50 4.21 -1.27 -11.37
CA MET A 50 2.91 -1.83 -10.97
C MET A 50 2.97 -2.68 -9.69
N ASN A 51 4.17 -3.08 -9.27
CA ASN A 51 4.35 -3.94 -8.12
C ASN A 51 4.51 -3.10 -6.86
N GLY A 52 3.92 -3.54 -5.77
CA GLY A 52 4.15 -2.95 -4.46
C GLY A 52 4.10 -4.01 -3.38
N TRP A 53 4.72 -3.72 -2.25
CA TRP A 53 4.61 -4.54 -1.06
C TRP A 53 4.60 -3.70 0.21
N ILE A 54 4.06 -4.27 1.28
CA ILE A 54 4.13 -3.71 2.63
C ILE A 54 4.71 -4.72 3.60
N ARG A 55 5.40 -4.22 4.62
CA ARG A 55 5.85 -4.99 5.79
C ARG A 55 5.52 -4.20 7.06
N MET A 56 4.89 -4.87 8.01
CA MET A 56 4.72 -4.37 9.38
C MET A 56 5.76 -5.06 10.27
N ASP A 57 6.53 -4.29 11.02
CA ASP A 57 7.58 -4.77 11.92
C ASP A 57 8.51 -5.79 11.25
N ASN A 58 8.52 -7.04 11.73
CA ASN A 58 9.33 -8.14 11.23
C ASN A 58 8.53 -9.19 10.45
N ASP A 59 7.30 -8.88 10.04
CA ASP A 59 6.47 -9.78 9.24
C ASP A 59 7.12 -10.03 7.86
N ASN A 60 6.66 -11.09 7.19
CA ASN A 60 6.99 -11.29 5.79
C ASN A 60 6.33 -10.19 4.93
N PRO A 61 7.03 -9.61 3.95
CA PRO A 61 6.44 -8.65 3.03
C PRO A 61 5.25 -9.24 2.28
N ILE A 62 4.17 -8.46 2.17
CA ILE A 62 2.96 -8.83 1.43
C ILE A 62 2.91 -7.99 0.16
N SER A 63 2.85 -8.66 -0.99
CA SER A 63 2.91 -8.03 -2.30
C SER A 63 1.55 -7.95 -2.98
N ALA A 64 1.34 -6.91 -3.79
CA ALA A 64 0.27 -6.86 -4.77
C ALA A 64 0.71 -6.10 -6.02
N ARG A 65 -0.11 -6.21 -7.06
CA ARG A 65 0.09 -5.55 -8.35
C ARG A 65 -1.12 -4.70 -8.72
N SER A 66 -0.90 -3.49 -9.21
CA SER A 66 -1.97 -2.68 -9.83
C SER A 66 -2.40 -3.32 -11.16
N GLN A 67 -3.71 -3.40 -11.42
CA GLN A 67 -4.25 -4.04 -12.63
C GLN A 67 -3.98 -3.27 -13.92
N GLY A 68 -3.55 -2.01 -13.81
CA GLY A 68 -3.32 -1.11 -14.94
C GLY A 68 -1.94 -1.21 -15.57
N GLN A 69 -1.78 -0.77 -16.83
CA GLN A 69 -0.53 -0.90 -17.60
C GLN A 69 0.51 0.22 -17.37
N TYR A 70 0.16 1.31 -16.68
CA TYR A 70 1.06 2.46 -16.52
C TYR A 70 1.87 2.33 -15.22
N THR A 71 3.17 2.59 -15.31
CA THR A 71 4.13 2.33 -14.22
C THR A 71 4.58 3.58 -13.48
N LYS A 72 4.22 4.77 -13.98
CA LYS A 72 4.78 6.05 -13.52
C LYS A 72 3.71 6.92 -12.87
N ILE A 73 4.02 7.39 -11.66
CA ILE A 73 3.27 8.48 -11.03
C ILE A 73 3.70 9.78 -11.73
N THR A 74 2.74 10.49 -12.30
CA THR A 74 2.91 11.79 -12.91
C THR A 74 2.28 12.83 -12.00
N PHE A 75 3.08 13.45 -11.14
CA PHE A 75 2.65 14.67 -10.47
C PHE A 75 2.63 15.79 -11.52
N ARG A 76 1.43 16.31 -11.83
CA ARG A 76 1.27 17.56 -12.58
C ARG A 76 1.17 18.71 -11.62
#